data_AF-A0A519V1X7-F1
#
_entry.id   AF-A0A519V1X7-F1
#
_cell.length_a   1.000
_cell.length_b   1.000
_cell.length_c   1.000
_cell.angle_alpha   90.00
_cell.angle_beta   90.00
_cell.angle_gamma   90.00
#
_symmetry.space_group_name_H-M   'P 1'
#
loop_
_entity.id
_entity.type
_entity.pdbx_description
1 polymer ?
#
loop_
_entity_poly.entity_id
_entity_poly.type
_entity_poly.pdbx_seq_one_letter_code
_entity_poly.pdbx_strand_id
1 'polypeptide(L)' 'MKIMKKILLVEDDPNLGLLLQDYLQLKGKFDVVLCTDGEEGLKAFMK' A
#
# COMPACT_ATOMS: atom_id res chain seq x y z
N MET A 1 -18.68 13.35 4.38
CA MET A 1 -17.41 12.71 4.78
C MET A 1 -16.60 12.41 3.53
N LYS A 2 -15.30 12.76 3.47
CA LYS A 2 -14.45 12.47 2.30
C LYS A 2 -14.02 11.01 2.37
N ILE A 3 -14.32 10.22 1.34
CA ILE A 3 -13.89 8.82 1.25
C ILE A 3 -12.38 8.81 1.02
N MET A 4 -11.65 8.09 1.87
CA MET A 4 -10.22 7.88 1.71
C MET A 4 -10.01 6.84 0.62
N LYS A 5 -9.23 7.17 -0.42
CA LYS A 5 -8.94 6.22 -1.49
C LYS A 5 -7.96 5.16 -0.98
N LYS A 6 -8.24 3.90 -1.28
CA LYS A 6 -7.37 2.76 -0.95
C LYS A 6 -6.35 2.52 -2.04
N ILE A 7 -5.13 2.17 -1.65
CA ILE A 7 -4.03 1.76 -2.52
C ILE A 7 -3.49 0.42 -2.00
N LEU A 8 -3.33 -0.54 -2.91
CA LEU A 8 -2.53 -1.73 -2.68
C LEU A 8 -1.15 -1.49 -3.29
N LEU A 9 -0.12 -1.47 -2.45
CA LEU A 9 1.27 -1.32 -2.83
C LEU A 9 1.95 -2.70 -2.73
N VAL A 10 2.49 -3.18 -3.84
CA VAL A 10 3.25 -4.44 -3.89
C VAL A 10 4.69 -4.07 -4.24
N GLU A 11 5.62 -4.31 -3.31
CA GLU A 11 7.03 -3.89 -3.42
C GLU A 11 7.92 -4.90 -2.68
N ASP A 12 8.91 -5.48 -3.36
CA ASP A 12 9.75 -6.55 -2.81
C ASP A 12 10.91 -6.04 -1.95
N ASP A 13 11.34 -4.79 -2.13
CA ASP A 13 12.26 -4.14 -1.22
C ASP A 13 11.51 -3.54 0.01
N PRO A 14 11.75 -4.05 1.23
CA PRO A 14 11.01 -3.61 2.42
C PRO A 14 11.32 -2.16 2.82
N ASN A 15 12.53 -1.67 2.55
CA ASN A 15 12.90 -0.29 2.90
C ASN A 15 12.22 0.71 1.96
N LEU A 16 12.19 0.40 0.66
CA LEU A 16 11.49 1.20 -0.33
C LEU A 16 9.98 1.17 -0.11
N GLY A 17 9.42 -0.03 0.15
CA GLY A 17 7.99 -0.22 0.39
C GLY A 17 7.50 0.61 1.59
N LEU A 18 8.23 0.57 2.71
CA LEU A 18 7.89 1.36 3.89
C LEU A 18 7.96 2.87 3.63
N LEU A 19 9.03 3.34 2.99
CA LEU A 19 9.20 4.76 2.65
C LEU A 19 8.07 5.28 1.75
N LEU A 20 7.65 4.48 0.76
CA LEU A 20 6.59 4.84 -0.17
C LEU A 20 5.21 4.80 0.50
N GLN A 21 4.96 3.80 1.35
CA GLN A 21 3.75 3.72 2.17
C GLN A 21 3.58 4.99 3.04
N ASP A 22 4.62 5.37 3.77
CA ASP A 22 4.63 6.58 4.61
C ASP A 22 4.35 7.84 3.78
N TYR A 23 4.98 7.98 2.62
CA TYR A 23 4.76 9.12 1.74
C TYR A 23 3.29 9.20 1.27
N LEU A 24 2.71 8.08 0.84
CA LEU A 24 1.32 8.01 0.35
C LEU A 24 0.30 8.28 1.47
N GLN A 25 0.55 7.79 2.68
CA GLN A 25 -0.32 8.02 3.83
C GLN A 25 -0.23 9.47 4.32
N LEU A 26 0.98 10.01 4.50
CA LEU A 26 1.20 11.34 5.06
C LEU A 26 0.87 12.47 4.08
N LYS A 27 1.31 12.38 2.83
CA LYS A 27 1.12 13.43 1.81
C LYS A 27 -0.15 13.23 1.01
N GLY A 28 -0.40 12.00 0.58
CA GLY A 28 -1.54 11.65 -0.28
C GLY A 28 -2.86 11.48 0.47
N LYS A 29 -2.80 11.21 1.79
CA LYS A 29 -3.98 10.84 2.61
C LYS A 29 -4.71 9.62 2.03
N PHE A 30 -3.94 8.64 1.59
CA PHE A 30 -4.44 7.34 1.14
C PHE A 30 -4.46 6.34 2.28
N ASP A 31 -5.38 5.38 2.20
CA ASP A 31 -5.32 4.17 3.00
C ASP A 31 -4.50 3.13 2.21
N VAL A 32 -3.35 2.74 2.74
CA VAL A 32 -2.34 1.97 1.98
C VAL A 32 -2.10 0.63 2.65
N VAL A 33 -2.27 -0.43 1.87
CA VAL A 33 -1.88 -1.80 2.22
C VAL A 33 -0.58 -2.11 1.50
N LEU A 34 0.47 -2.46 2.25
CA LEU A 34 1.76 -2.89 1.70
C LEU A 34 1.84 -4.42 1.72
N CYS A 35 2.24 -5.01 0.60
CA CYS A 35 2.55 -6.43 0.43
C CYS A 35 3.97 -6.57 -0.11
N THR A 36 4.72 -7.56 0.36
CA THR A 36 6.14 -7.73 0.00
C THR A 36 6.38 -8.70 -1.15
N ASP A 37 5.33 -9.35 -1.64
CA ASP A 37 5.39 -10.26 -2.78
C ASP A 37 4.07 -10.32 -3.55
N GLY A 38 4.12 -10.99 -4.70
CA GLY A 38 2.98 -11.14 -5.59
C GLY A 38 1.86 -12.04 -5.05
N GLU A 39 2.16 -13.02 -4.20
CA GLU A 39 1.13 -13.87 -3.59
C GLU A 39 0.31 -13.08 -2.55
N GLU A 40 0.98 -12.34 -1.68
CA GLU A 40 0.35 -11.45 -0.71
C GLU A 40 -0.46 -10.38 -1.42
N GLY A 41 0.11 -9.74 -2.45
CA GLY A 41 -0.59 -8.75 -3.26
C GLY A 41 -1.85 -9.31 -3.91
N LEU A 42 -1.77 -10.51 -4.50
CA LEU A 42 -2.92 -11.17 -5.12
C LEU A 42 -4.01 -11.50 -4.09
N LYS A 43 -3.62 -12.07 -2.94
CA LYS A 43 -4.55 -12.39 -1.83
C LYS A 43 -5.22 -11.12 -1.30
N ALA A 44 -4.49 -10.02 -1.18
CA ALA A 44 -5.01 -8.73 -0.72
C ALA A 44 -5.97 -8.11 -1.75
N PHE A 45 -5.72 -8.26 -3.05
CA PHE A 45 -6.57 -7.74 -4.12
C PHE A 45 -7.90 -8.51 -4.23
N MET A 46 -7.88 -9.82 -4.00
CA MET A 46 -9.08 -10.67 -4.09
C MET A 46 -10.00 -10.60 -2.87
N LYS A 47 -9.60 -9.90 -1.81
CA LYS A 47 -10.35 -9.77 -0.55
C LYS A 47 -11.33 -8.60 -0.58
#